data_AF-A0A935UQF9-F1
#
_entry.id   AF-A0A935UQF9-F1
#
_cell.length_a   1.000
_cell.length_b   1.000
_cell.length_c   1.000
_cell.angle_alpha   90.00
_cell.angle_beta   90.00
_cell.angle_gamma   90.00
#
_symmetry.space_group_name_H-M   'P 1'
#
loop_
_entity.id
_entity.type
_entity.pdbx_description
1 polymer ?
#
loop_
_entity_poly.entity_id
_entity_poly.type
_entity_poly.pdbx_seq_one_letter_code
_entity_poly.pdbx_strand_id
1 'polypeptide(L)'
;MPPLFTTPDLDLTDQLVLDEIEGFRMRLGQHLRAPRSWTGGLRRSAQAKAIRGSNSIEGYLVDPQDALAAVDGEEPMTADERGSSQSTV
;
A
#
# COMPACT_ATOMS: atom_id res chain seq x y z
N MET A 1 13.38 -31.21 -20.45
CA MET A 1 13.04 -29.85 -20.94
C MET A 1 13.39 -28.87 -19.84
N PRO A 2 14.11 -27.77 -20.12
CA PRO A 2 14.28 -26.71 -19.13
C PRO A 2 12.93 -25.99 -18.90
N PRO A 3 12.70 -25.44 -17.70
CA PRO A 3 11.48 -24.70 -17.40
C PRO A 3 11.37 -23.44 -18.27
N LEU A 4 10.16 -23.15 -18.77
CA LEU A 4 9.87 -21.99 -19.64
C LEU A 4 9.96 -20.64 -18.90
N PHE A 5 9.80 -20.67 -17.58
CA PHE A 5 9.98 -19.51 -16.71
C PHE A 5 10.86 -19.92 -15.54
N THR A 6 11.94 -19.16 -15.34
CA THR A 6 12.76 -19.22 -14.13
C THR A 6 12.68 -17.86 -13.46
N THR A 7 12.70 -17.87 -12.12
CA THR A 7 12.93 -16.62 -11.39
C THR A 7 14.33 -16.12 -11.76
N PRO A 8 14.48 -14.87 -12.20
CA PRO A 8 15.79 -14.29 -12.48
C PRO A 8 16.59 -14.14 -11.19
N ASP A 9 17.92 -14.21 -11.30
CA ASP A 9 18.81 -13.85 -10.20
C ASP A 9 18.71 -12.36 -9.92
N LEU A 10 18.82 -11.99 -8.64
CA LEU A 10 18.79 -10.59 -8.20
C LEU A 10 20.03 -9.86 -8.70
N ASP A 11 19.83 -8.73 -9.35
CA ASP A 11 20.91 -7.87 -9.79
C ASP A 11 21.35 -6.90 -8.67
N LEU A 12 22.35 -6.06 -8.95
CA LEU A 12 22.85 -5.09 -7.96
C LEU A 12 21.76 -4.09 -7.52
N THR A 13 20.88 -3.68 -8.44
CA THR A 13 19.79 -2.75 -8.16
C THR A 13 18.80 -3.37 -7.20
N ASP A 14 18.43 -4.63 -7.43
CA ASP A 14 17.52 -5.38 -6.56
C ASP A 14 18.08 -5.46 -5.13
N GLN A 15 19.37 -5.78 -5.00
CA GLN A 15 20.03 -5.87 -3.69
C GLN A 15 20.08 -4.52 -2.98
N LEU A 16 20.36 -3.44 -3.70
CA LEU A 16 20.37 -2.08 -3.13
C LEU A 16 18.99 -1.68 -2.59
N VAL A 17 17.92 -2.01 -3.32
CA VAL A 17 16.55 -1.74 -2.87
C VAL A 17 16.21 -2.57 -1.62
N LEU A 18 16.60 -3.84 -1.59
CA LEU A 18 16.39 -4.71 -0.43
C LEU A 18 17.12 -4.19 0.82
N ASP A 19 18.38 -3.77 0.68
CA ASP A 19 19.17 -3.17 1.75
C ASP A 19 18.53 -1.86 2.26
N GLU A 20 18.00 -1.04 1.34
CA GLU A 20 17.31 0.19 1.71
C GLU A 20 16.02 -0.10 2.49
N ILE A 21 15.20 -1.06 2.03
CA ILE A 21 13.99 -1.52 2.71
C ILE A 21 14.33 -2.03 4.11
N GLU A 22 15.37 -2.86 4.25
CA GLU A 22 15.77 -3.38 5.55
C GLU A 22 16.24 -2.26 6.48
N GLY A 23 17.03 -1.31 5.96
CA GLY A 23 17.42 -0.11 6.68
C GLY A 23 16.21 0.70 7.18
N PHE A 24 15.16 0.85 6.36
CA PHE A 24 13.91 1.48 6.79
C PHE A 24 13.20 0.70 7.88
N ARG A 25 13.09 -0.63 7.74
CA ARG A 25 12.45 -1.50 8.75
C ARG A 25 13.15 -1.41 10.09
N MET A 26 14.48 -1.41 10.11
CA MET A 26 15.28 -1.26 11.32
C MET A 26 15.02 0.09 12.00
N ARG A 27 15.11 1.20 11.25
CA ARG A 27 14.87 2.56 11.78
C ARG A 27 13.45 2.72 12.32
N LEU A 28 12.45 2.28 11.55
CA LEU A 28 11.06 2.36 11.97
C LEU A 28 10.80 1.46 13.18
N GLY A 29 11.36 0.25 13.18
CA GLY A 29 11.22 -0.71 14.27
C GLY A 29 11.69 -0.17 15.63
N GLN A 30 12.73 0.68 15.67
CA GLN A 30 13.18 1.34 16.89
C GLN A 30 12.10 2.25 17.51
N HIS A 31 11.30 2.92 16.67
CA HIS A 31 10.24 3.83 17.10
C HIS A 31 8.94 3.11 17.51
N LEU A 32 8.80 1.83 17.14
CA LEU A 32 7.62 1.02 17.48
C LEU A 32 7.80 0.18 18.75
N ARG A 33 8.96 0.26 19.41
CA ARG A 33 9.22 -0.39 20.70
C ARG A 33 8.49 0.35 21.84
N ALA A 34 8.06 -0.40 22.85
CA ALA A 34 7.14 0.04 23.91
C ALA A 34 7.64 1.27 24.73
N PRO A 35 6.72 2.06 25.34
CA PRO A 35 5.26 1.85 25.45
C PRO A 35 4.48 2.33 24.21
N ARG A 36 3.56 1.47 23.74
CA ARG A 36 3.01 1.43 22.37
C ARG A 36 1.80 2.33 22.13
N SER A 37 1.78 3.55 22.64
CA SER A 37 0.57 4.40 22.54
C SER A 37 0.21 4.81 21.11
N TRP A 38 1.17 4.81 20.17
CA TRP A 38 0.97 5.35 18.81
C TRP A 38 0.84 4.28 17.71
N THR A 39 1.08 3.01 18.00
CA THR A 39 1.08 1.95 16.97
C THR A 39 -0.30 1.71 16.34
N GLY A 40 -1.39 1.94 17.08
CA GLY A 40 -2.75 1.77 16.56
C GLY A 40 -3.08 2.77 15.44
N GLY A 41 -2.84 4.06 15.68
CA GLY A 41 -3.08 5.11 14.67
C GLY A 41 -2.16 4.98 13.45
N LEU A 42 -0.89 4.67 13.67
CA LEU A 42 0.06 4.49 12.56
C LEU A 42 -0.30 3.28 11.69
N ARG A 43 -0.66 2.14 12.31
CA ARG A 43 -1.09 0.95 11.55
C ARG A 43 -2.36 1.23 10.75
N ARG A 44 -3.35 1.89 11.36
CA ARG A 44 -4.60 2.22 10.68
C ARG A 44 -4.39 3.13 9.48
N SER A 45 -3.64 4.22 9.66
CA SER A 45 -3.33 5.15 8.57
C SER A 45 -2.49 4.51 7.46
N ALA A 46 -1.53 3.63 7.79
CA ALA A 46 -0.77 2.89 6.80
C ALA A 46 -1.65 1.94 5.98
N GLN A 47 -2.58 1.24 6.63
CA GLN A 47 -3.52 0.35 5.97
C GLN A 47 -4.50 1.11 5.06
N ALA A 48 -5.02 2.25 5.51
CA ALA A 48 -5.87 3.12 4.69
C ALA A 48 -5.14 3.61 3.43
N LYS A 49 -3.85 3.98 3.56
CA LYS A 49 -3.02 4.35 2.39
C LYS A 49 -2.84 3.19 1.41
N ALA A 50 -2.65 1.97 1.90
CA ALA A 50 -2.52 0.79 1.06
C ALA A 50 -3.81 0.52 0.27
N ILE A 51 -4.98 0.61 0.92
CA ILE A 51 -6.30 0.49 0.26
C ILE A 51 -6.45 1.53 -0.85
N ARG A 52 -6.10 2.80 -0.59
CA ARG A 52 -6.16 3.84 -1.63
C ARG A 52 -5.21 3.57 -2.79
N GLY A 53 -3.99 3.13 -2.48
CA GLY A 53 -2.98 2.80 -3.48
C GLY A 53 -3.45 1.68 -4.42
N SER A 54 -3.94 0.57 -3.86
CA SER A 54 -4.45 -0.56 -4.65
C SER A 54 -5.65 -0.17 -5.50
N ASN A 55 -6.60 0.58 -4.94
CA ASN A 55 -7.77 1.04 -5.69
C ASN A 55 -7.40 2.00 -6.84
N SER A 56 -6.40 2.87 -6.63
CA SER A 56 -5.95 3.78 -7.68
C SER A 56 -5.28 3.08 -8.86
N ILE A 57 -4.68 1.89 -8.66
CA ILE A 57 -4.13 1.06 -9.74
C ILE A 57 -5.27 0.58 -10.66
N GLU A 58 -6.43 0.31 -10.10
CA GLU A 58 -7.63 -0.14 -10.82
C GLU A 58 -8.49 1.04 -11.32
N GLY A 59 -8.07 2.30 -11.10
CA GLY A 59 -8.79 3.49 -11.55
C GLY A 59 -9.87 4.03 -10.58
N TYR A 60 -9.96 3.47 -9.37
CA TYR A 60 -10.85 3.93 -8.32
C TYR A 60 -10.20 5.00 -7.43
N LEU A 61 -10.91 6.09 -7.22
CA LEU A 61 -10.54 7.14 -6.28
C LEU A 61 -11.29 6.93 -4.98
N VAL A 62 -10.55 6.56 -3.94
CA VAL A 62 -11.09 6.36 -2.59
C VAL A 62 -10.71 7.55 -1.71
N ASP A 63 -11.72 8.13 -1.03
CA ASP A 63 -11.52 9.22 -0.07
C ASP A 63 -10.69 8.74 1.13
N PRO A 64 -9.80 9.57 1.72
CA PRO A 64 -9.07 9.21 2.93
C PRO A 64 -9.94 8.76 4.11
N GLN A 65 -11.13 9.34 4.30
CA GLN A 65 -12.06 8.94 5.35
C GLN A 65 -12.69 7.58 5.05
N ASP A 66 -13.06 7.33 3.79
CA ASP A 66 -13.64 6.05 3.37
C ASP A 66 -12.62 4.91 3.47
N ALA A 67 -11.36 5.19 3.16
CA ALA A 67 -10.29 4.24 3.36
C ALA A 67 -10.03 3.94 4.85
N LEU A 68 -10.27 4.90 5.75
CA LEU A 68 -10.19 4.67 7.21
C LEU A 68 -11.40 3.90 7.73
N ALA A 69 -12.61 4.24 7.29
CA ALA A 69 -13.84 3.50 7.60
C ALA A 69 -13.68 2.02 7.20
N ALA A 70 -13.17 1.77 6.00
CA ALA A 70 -12.88 0.40 5.54
C ALA A 70 -11.85 -0.34 6.41
N VAL A 71 -10.86 0.36 6.99
CA VAL A 71 -9.90 -0.23 7.94
C VAL A 71 -10.56 -0.60 9.25
N ASP A 72 -11.48 0.23 9.75
CA ASP A 72 -12.22 0.01 10.98
C ASP A 72 -13.41 -0.98 10.79
N GLY A 73 -13.64 -1.46 9.55
CA GLY A 73 -14.70 -2.40 9.20
C GLY A 73 -16.08 -1.74 9.04
N GLU A 74 -16.10 -0.41 8.94
CA GLU A 74 -17.28 0.39 8.67
C GLU A 74 -17.53 0.49 7.17
N GLU A 75 -18.78 0.77 6.79
CA GLU A 75 -19.19 0.89 5.40
C GLU A 75 -18.56 2.16 4.77
N PRO A 76 -17.76 2.05 3.70
CA PRO A 76 -17.18 3.22 3.04
C PRO A 76 -18.28 4.04 2.35
N MET A 77 -18.19 5.37 2.42
CA MET A 77 -19.23 6.25 1.87
C MET A 77 -19.19 6.29 0.33
N THR A 78 -18.01 6.42 -0.32
CA THR A 78 -17.87 6.26 -1.78
C THR A 78 -16.48 5.81 -2.25
N ALA A 79 -16.43 5.09 -3.37
CA ALA A 79 -15.23 4.91 -4.19
C ALA A 79 -15.62 5.27 -5.64
N ASP A 80 -15.10 6.38 -6.17
CA ASP A 80 -15.51 6.89 -7.48
C ASP A 80 -14.63 6.30 -8.59
N GLU A 81 -15.25 5.83 -9.69
CA GLU A 81 -14.54 5.51 -10.94
C GLU A 81 -14.22 6.80 -11.71
N ARG A 82 -12.96 6.99 -12.13
CA ARG A 82 -12.65 7.90 -13.25
C ARG A 82 -11.87 7.15 -14.32
N GLY A 83 -12.59 6.69 -15.35
CA GLY A 83 -11.94 6.02 -16.48
C GLY A 83 -12.79 5.58 -17.68
N SER A 84 -14.11 5.80 -17.76
CA SER A 84 -14.82 5.65 -19.05
C SER A 84 -16.19 6.33 -19.03
N SER A 85 -16.25 7.57 -19.52
CA SER A 85 -17.41 8.17 -20.23
C SER A 85 -17.27 9.70 -20.30
N GLN A 86 -16.47 10.19 -21.24
CA GLN A 86 -16.80 11.39 -22.00
C GLN A 86 -15.95 11.43 -23.28
N SER A 87 -16.37 10.61 -24.25
CA SER A 87 -16.11 10.86 -25.66
C SER A 87 -17.30 10.31 -26.43
N THR A 88 -18.38 11.09 -26.49
CA THR A 88 -19.45 10.92 -27.48
C THR A 88 -20.04 12.29 -27.80
N VAL A 89 -19.84 12.65 -29.06
CA VAL A 89 -20.26 13.81 -29.86
C VAL A 89 -19.49 15.11 -29.65
#